data_AF-A6G974-F1
#
_entry.id   AF-A6G974-F1
#
_cell.length_a   1.000
_cell.length_b   1.000
_cell.length_c   1.000
_cell.angle_alpha   90.00
_cell.angle_beta   90.00
_cell.angle_gamma   90.00
#
_symmetry.space_group_name_H-M   'P 1'
#
loop_
_entity.id
_entity.type
_entity.pdbx_description
1 polymer ?
#
loop_
_entity_poly.entity_id
_entity_poly.type
_entity_poly.pdbx_seq_one_letter_code
_entity_poly.pdbx_strand_id
1 'polypeptide(L)'
;MDEFPERFALAERQGLIALVRKYPQMGLSDLLRLLEHGRTGRMLGSLTLGECASGLADAESIEVADKASLREVYDARVLETLRDASEPLSPAEVQERIGGTAQEARTALQRLAAARKIRRTWKSRGHHGYLVA
;
A
#
# COMPACT_ATOMS: atom_id res chain seq x y z
N MET A 1 -16.32 10.55 15.89
CA MET A 1 -15.64 10.22 14.63
C MET A 1 -16.59 10.57 13.51
N ASP A 2 -16.12 11.23 12.46
CA ASP A 2 -16.96 11.49 11.28
C ASP A 2 -17.30 10.15 10.62
N GLU A 3 -18.57 9.73 10.64
CA GLU A 3 -19.05 8.48 10.00
C GLU A 3 -19.09 8.57 8.46
N PHE A 4 -18.97 9.78 7.92
CA PHE A 4 -19.14 10.04 6.49
C PHE A 4 -18.10 9.33 5.60
N PRO A 5 -16.78 9.35 5.91
CA PRO A 5 -15.78 8.66 5.11
C PRO A 5 -15.96 7.14 5.07
N GLU A 6 -16.38 6.53 6.18
CA GLU A 6 -16.65 5.09 6.29
C GLU A 6 -17.88 4.72 5.46
N ARG A 7 -18.98 5.46 5.61
CA ARG A 7 -20.21 5.27 4.83
C ARG A 7 -19.97 5.45 3.33
N PHE A 8 -19.13 6.43 2.96
CA PHE A 8 -18.75 6.64 1.57
C PHE A 8 -17.90 5.47 1.04
N ALA A 9 -16.93 4.97 1.83
CA ALA A 9 -16.11 3.82 1.45
C ALA A 9 -16.96 2.55 1.25
N LEU A 10 -17.95 2.33 2.12
CA LEU A 10 -18.90 1.22 2.03
C LEU A 10 -19.76 1.33 0.76
N ALA A 11 -20.29 2.51 0.46
CA ALA A 11 -21.08 2.75 -0.75
C ALA A 11 -20.25 2.56 -2.03
N GLU A 12 -19.01 3.06 -2.05
CA GLU A 12 -18.08 2.88 -3.17
C GLU A 12 -17.76 1.39 -3.39
N ARG A 13 -17.49 0.63 -2.31
CA ARG A 13 -17.23 -0.81 -2.36
C ARG A 13 -18.44 -1.59 -2.88
N GLN A 14 -19.63 -1.25 -2.38
CA GLN A 14 -20.89 -1.84 -2.82
C GLN A 14 -21.14 -1.62 -4.32
N GLY A 15 -20.81 -0.41 -4.82
CA GLY A 15 -20.89 -0.11 -6.25
C GLY A 15 -19.93 -0.96 -7.09
N LEU A 16 -18.71 -1.19 -6.61
CA LEU A 16 -17.73 -2.03 -7.30
C LEU A 16 -18.16 -3.50 -7.35
N ILE A 17 -18.69 -4.04 -6.26
CA ILE A 17 -19.25 -5.40 -6.23
C ILE A 17 -20.39 -5.53 -7.25
N ALA A 18 -21.27 -4.53 -7.32
CA ALA A 18 -22.36 -4.52 -8.31
C ALA A 18 -21.83 -4.52 -9.75
N LEU A 19 -20.75 -3.78 -10.03
CA LEU A 19 -20.11 -3.75 -11.35
C LEU A 19 -19.47 -5.10 -11.71
N VAL A 20 -18.67 -5.69 -10.81
CA VAL A 20 -18.03 -7.00 -11.03
C VAL A 20 -19.09 -8.07 -11.33
N ARG A 21 -20.20 -8.08 -10.57
CA ARG A 21 -21.30 -9.03 -10.78
C ARG A 21 -22.09 -8.78 -12.06
N LYS A 22 -22.22 -7.53 -12.50
CA LYS A 22 -22.92 -7.16 -13.74
C LYS A 22 -22.13 -7.53 -14.99
N TYR A 23 -20.80 -7.57 -14.89
CA TYR A 23 -19.90 -7.84 -16.01
C TYR A 23 -18.98 -9.05 -15.73
N PRO A 24 -19.53 -10.26 -15.51
CA PRO A 24 -18.74 -11.46 -15.19
C PRO A 24 -17.79 -11.89 -16.32
N GLN A 25 -18.02 -11.41 -17.54
CA GLN A 25 -17.16 -11.62 -18.70
C GLN A 25 -15.89 -10.75 -18.70
N MET A 26 -15.77 -9.80 -17.77
CA MET A 26 -14.55 -9.01 -17.62
C MET A 26 -13.42 -9.93 -17.16
N GLY A 27 -12.38 -10.07 -17.99
CA GLY A 27 -11.24 -10.92 -17.66
C GLY A 27 -10.47 -10.38 -16.45
N LEU A 28 -9.82 -11.29 -15.73
CA LEU A 28 -8.92 -10.94 -14.61
C LEU A 28 -7.92 -9.84 -15.04
N SER A 29 -7.36 -9.93 -16.25
CA SER A 29 -6.42 -8.95 -16.78
C SER A 29 -7.00 -7.54 -16.92
N ASP A 30 -8.27 -7.41 -17.26
CA ASP A 30 -8.92 -6.09 -17.38
C ASP A 30 -9.26 -5.52 -16.00
N LEU A 31 -9.63 -6.38 -15.04
CA LEU A 31 -9.75 -6.00 -13.63
C LEU A 31 -8.39 -5.56 -13.06
N LEU A 32 -7.31 -6.29 -13.35
CA LEU A 32 -5.96 -5.97 -12.91
C LEU A 32 -5.48 -4.61 -13.45
N ARG A 33 -5.83 -4.24 -14.68
CA ARG A 33 -5.55 -2.89 -15.22
C ARG A 33 -6.26 -1.78 -14.45
N LEU A 34 -7.46 -2.05 -13.93
CA LEU A 34 -8.17 -1.10 -13.07
C LEU A 34 -7.51 -0.97 -11.68
N LEU A 35 -6.78 -2.00 -11.21
CA LEU A 35 -6.06 -1.97 -9.93
C LEU A 35 -4.89 -0.99 -9.93
N GLU A 36 -4.28 -0.75 -11.08
CA GLU A 36 -3.05 0.05 -11.18
C GLU A 36 -3.29 1.52 -10.83
N HIS A 37 -4.54 2.00 -10.73
CA HIS A 37 -4.83 3.43 -10.63
C HIS A 37 -5.75 3.78 -9.44
N GLY A 38 -5.20 4.56 -8.51
CA GLY A 38 -5.98 5.32 -7.52
C GLY A 38 -6.63 4.49 -6.40
N ARG A 39 -7.59 5.11 -5.71
CA ARG A 39 -8.32 4.51 -4.57
C ARG A 39 -9.20 3.35 -5.02
N THR A 40 -9.93 3.52 -6.11
CA THR A 40 -10.87 2.55 -6.65
C THR A 40 -10.17 1.26 -7.10
N GLY A 41 -8.99 1.37 -7.70
CA GLY A 41 -8.15 0.21 -8.02
C GLY A 41 -7.74 -0.58 -6.78
N ARG A 42 -7.25 0.09 -5.73
CA ARG A 42 -6.96 -0.58 -4.45
C ARG A 42 -8.19 -1.27 -3.83
N MET A 43 -9.36 -0.64 -3.91
CA MET A 43 -10.61 -1.24 -3.40
C MET A 43 -11.06 -2.45 -4.20
N LEU A 44 -10.91 -2.44 -5.53
CA LEU A 44 -11.15 -3.62 -6.38
C LEU A 44 -10.23 -4.77 -5.99
N GLY A 45 -8.96 -4.47 -5.70
CA GLY A 45 -7.94 -5.46 -5.34
C GLY A 45 -8.15 -6.08 -3.95
N SER A 46 -8.95 -5.45 -3.09
CA SER A 46 -9.29 -5.97 -1.77
C SER A 46 -10.67 -6.63 -1.71
N LEU A 47 -11.41 -6.73 -2.82
CA LEU A 47 -12.70 -7.44 -2.84
C LEU A 47 -12.49 -8.93 -2.56
N THR A 48 -13.29 -9.49 -1.66
CA THR A 48 -13.25 -10.92 -1.36
C THR A 48 -14.20 -11.70 -2.28
N LEU A 49 -13.92 -13.00 -2.45
CA LEU A 49 -14.84 -13.90 -3.16
C LEU A 49 -16.21 -13.97 -2.48
N GLY A 50 -16.26 -13.88 -1.13
CA GLY A 50 -17.49 -13.90 -0.36
C GLY A 50 -18.39 -12.69 -0.64
N GLU A 51 -17.81 -11.50 -0.75
CA GLU A 51 -18.53 -10.27 -1.11
C GLU A 51 -19.01 -10.30 -2.56
N CYS A 52 -18.18 -10.78 -3.49
CA CYS A 52 -18.59 -10.97 -4.89
C CYS A 52 -19.74 -11.98 -5.02
N ALA A 53 -19.69 -13.09 -4.27
CA ALA A 53 -20.73 -14.12 -4.29
C ALA A 53 -22.04 -13.68 -3.60
N SER A 54 -21.95 -13.01 -2.45
CA SER A 54 -23.12 -12.51 -1.70
C SER A 54 -23.73 -11.25 -2.33
N GLY A 55 -22.90 -10.44 -3.00
CA GLY A 55 -23.30 -9.16 -3.57
C GLY A 55 -23.38 -8.03 -2.54
N LEU A 56 -22.88 -8.25 -1.32
CA LEU A 56 -22.90 -7.27 -0.24
C LEU A 56 -21.48 -6.91 0.15
N ALA A 57 -21.24 -5.61 0.31
CA ALA A 57 -19.98 -5.12 0.87
C ALA A 57 -19.94 -5.45 2.37
N ASP A 58 -18.82 -6.01 2.81
CA ASP A 58 -18.55 -6.26 4.21
C ASP A 58 -17.83 -5.04 4.80
N ALA A 59 -18.39 -4.48 5.87
CA ALA A 59 -17.82 -3.33 6.55
C ALA A 59 -16.48 -3.65 7.23
N GLU A 60 -16.27 -4.89 7.67
CA GLU A 60 -14.99 -5.33 8.24
C GLU A 60 -13.90 -5.46 7.16
N SER A 61 -14.30 -5.72 5.92
CA SER A 61 -13.44 -5.76 4.75
C SER A 61 -13.07 -4.37 4.20
N ILE A 62 -13.64 -3.31 4.77
CA ILE A 62 -13.22 -1.94 4.50
C ILE A 62 -12.09 -1.59 5.46
N GLU A 63 -10.87 -1.89 5.05
CA GLU A 63 -9.76 -1.08 5.54
C GLU A 63 -9.97 0.33 4.98
N VAL A 64 -10.61 1.21 5.77
CA VAL A 64 -10.44 2.66 5.60
C VAL A 64 -9.02 2.92 6.07
N ALA A 65 -8.07 2.52 5.22
CA ALA A 65 -6.68 2.72 5.48
C ALA A 65 -6.47 4.22 5.32
N ASP A 66 -6.62 4.94 6.43
CA ASP A 66 -6.37 6.36 6.45
C ASP A 66 -4.93 6.56 5.93
N LYS A 67 -4.69 7.68 5.27
CA LYS A 67 -3.41 7.92 4.60
C LYS A 67 -2.23 7.84 5.58
N ALA A 68 -2.44 8.12 6.87
CA ALA A 68 -1.42 7.98 7.91
C ALA A 68 -1.19 6.51 8.28
N SER A 69 -2.25 5.70 8.41
CA SER A 69 -2.17 4.26 8.66
C SER A 69 -1.43 3.52 7.53
N LEU A 70 -1.76 3.79 6.26
CA LEU A 70 -1.01 3.24 5.11
C LEU A 70 0.46 3.62 5.13
N ARG A 71 0.73 4.86 5.53
CA ARG A 71 2.08 5.41 5.65
C ARG A 71 2.87 4.76 6.78
N GLU A 72 2.21 4.38 7.88
CA GLU A 72 2.82 3.67 9.00
C GLU A 72 3.12 2.21 8.66
N VAL A 73 2.20 1.52 7.99
CA VAL A 73 2.41 0.16 7.48
C VAL A 73 3.58 0.13 6.50
N TYR A 74 3.66 1.09 5.58
CA TYR A 74 4.79 1.17 4.65
C TYR A 74 6.11 1.46 5.37
N ASP A 75 6.12 2.38 6.34
CA ASP A 75 7.30 2.66 7.17
C ASP A 75 7.77 1.43 7.97
N ALA A 76 6.83 0.64 8.48
CA ALA A 76 7.14 -0.60 9.20
C ALA A 76 7.85 -1.61 8.29
N ARG A 77 7.38 -1.79 7.05
CA ARG A 77 8.02 -2.65 6.05
C ARG A 77 9.41 -2.17 5.66
N VAL A 78 9.60 -0.85 5.53
CA VAL A 78 10.93 -0.26 5.29
C VAL A 78 11.87 -0.58 6.46
N LEU A 79 11.41 -0.42 7.70
CA LEU A 79 12.22 -0.72 8.89
C LEU A 79 12.62 -2.20 8.97
N GLU A 80 11.67 -3.10 8.76
CA GLU A 80 11.92 -4.55 8.72
C GLU A 80 12.96 -4.90 7.65
N THR A 81 12.79 -4.37 6.44
CA THR A 81 13.73 -4.59 5.33
C THR A 81 15.14 -4.09 5.64
N LEU A 82 15.27 -2.98 6.38
CA LEU A 82 16.55 -2.44 6.81
C LEU A 82 17.17 -3.23 7.98
N ARG A 83 16.35 -3.89 8.82
CA ARG A 83 16.83 -4.80 9.88
C ARG A 83 17.40 -6.07 9.29
N ASP A 84 16.73 -6.62 8.28
CA ASP A 84 17.13 -7.86 7.62
C ASP A 84 18.34 -7.68 6.69
N ALA A 85 18.66 -6.44 6.34
CA ALA A 85 19.81 -6.12 5.51
C ALA A 85 21.12 -6.16 6.31
N SER A 86 22.07 -6.97 5.84
CA SER A 86 23.44 -7.01 6.37
C SER A 86 24.28 -5.78 5.99
N GLU A 87 23.80 -4.96 5.04
CA GLU A 87 24.48 -3.77 4.53
C GLU A 87 23.50 -2.62 4.35
N PRO A 88 23.99 -1.36 4.36
CA PRO A 88 23.14 -0.20 4.09
C PRO A 88 22.39 -0.34 2.76
N LEU A 89 21.09 -0.10 2.75
CA LEU A 89 20.30 -0.12 1.52
C LEU A 89 20.11 1.28 0.96
N SER A 90 20.19 1.41 -0.37
CA SER A 90 19.81 2.61 -1.10
C SER A 90 18.28 2.67 -1.27
N PRO A 91 17.71 3.86 -1.58
CA PRO A 91 16.27 3.97 -1.84
C PRO A 91 15.74 3.06 -2.95
N ALA A 92 16.56 2.79 -3.98
CA ALA A 92 16.19 1.89 -5.07
C ALA A 92 16.12 0.43 -4.59
N GLU A 93 17.10 -0.02 -3.82
CA GLU A 93 17.12 -1.38 -3.27
C GLU A 93 15.98 -1.61 -2.26
N VAL A 94 15.62 -0.58 -1.48
CA VAL A 94 14.43 -0.65 -0.61
C VAL A 94 13.17 -0.82 -1.45
N GLN A 95 13.00 0.01 -2.49
CA GLN A 95 11.87 -0.07 -3.40
C GLN A 95 11.78 -1.41 -4.14
N GLU A 96 12.89 -1.98 -4.59
CA GLU A 96 12.93 -3.30 -5.23
C GLU A 96 12.47 -4.41 -4.29
N ARG A 97 12.77 -4.32 -2.99
CA ARG A 97 12.42 -5.35 -2.00
C ARG A 97 10.98 -5.27 -1.50
N ILE A 98 10.46 -4.06 -1.27
CA ILE A 98 9.14 -3.88 -0.65
C ILE A 98 8.05 -3.45 -1.63
N GLY A 99 8.43 -3.09 -2.85
CA GLY A 99 7.53 -2.53 -3.86
C GLY A 99 7.15 -1.07 -3.61
N GLY A 100 6.19 -0.59 -4.40
CA GLY A 100 5.80 0.82 -4.46
C GLY A 100 6.68 1.62 -5.41
N THR A 101 6.54 2.95 -5.35
CA THR A 101 7.28 3.88 -6.20
C THR A 101 8.61 4.29 -5.57
N ALA A 102 9.59 4.65 -6.40
CA ALA A 102 10.86 5.20 -5.92
C ALA A 102 10.69 6.45 -5.05
N GLN A 103 9.63 7.24 -5.30
CA GLN A 103 9.32 8.42 -4.50
C GLN A 103 8.77 8.05 -3.11
N GLU A 104 7.89 7.04 -3.01
CA GLU A 104 7.39 6.55 -1.73
C GLU A 104 8.52 6.02 -0.84
N ALA A 105 9.44 5.22 -1.40
CA ALA A 105 10.61 4.74 -0.67
C ALA A 105 11.49 5.90 -0.15
N ARG A 106 11.76 6.92 -0.97
CA ARG A 106 12.52 8.10 -0.54
C ARG A 106 11.82 8.88 0.56
N THR A 107 10.53 9.13 0.43
CA THR A 107 9.75 9.86 1.44
C THR A 107 9.67 9.09 2.75
N ALA A 108 9.50 7.76 2.70
CA ALA A 108 9.52 6.91 3.89
C ALA A 108 10.89 6.97 4.60
N LEU A 109 11.99 6.83 3.86
CA LEU A 109 13.34 6.94 4.41
C LEU A 109 13.62 8.31 5.04
N GLN A 110 13.21 9.40 4.38
CA GLN A 110 13.34 10.76 4.93
C GLN A 110 12.60 10.91 6.26
N ARG A 111 11.36 10.41 6.32
CA ARG A 111 10.52 10.47 7.51
C ARG A 111 11.08 9.62 8.65
N LEU A 112 11.51 8.40 8.37
CA LEU A 112 12.14 7.51 9.35
C LEU A 112 13.47 8.08 9.88
N ALA A 113 14.25 8.74 9.02
CA ALA A 113 15.47 9.43 9.42
C ALA A 113 15.17 10.66 10.30
N ALA A 114 14.17 11.46 9.95
CA ALA A 114 13.71 12.58 10.77
C ALA A 114 13.20 12.12 12.14
N ALA A 115 12.52 10.98 12.19
CA ALA A 115 12.09 10.31 13.42
C ALA A 115 13.23 9.58 14.16
N ARG A 116 14.48 9.65 13.67
CA ARG A 116 15.68 9.00 14.25
C ARG A 116 15.58 7.47 14.38
N LYS A 117 14.72 6.82 13.60
CA LYS A 117 14.60 5.35 13.58
C LYS A 117 15.66 4.68 12.70
N ILE A 118 16.22 5.44 11.74
CA ILE A 118 17.27 5.00 10.83
C ILE A 118 18.35 6.07 10.72
N ARG A 119 19.55 5.69 10.30
CA ARG A 119 20.68 6.58 10.03
C ARG A 119 21.09 6.49 8.57
N ARG A 120 21.42 7.64 7.98
CA ARG A 120 22.02 7.72 6.66
C ARG A 120 23.52 7.45 6.77
N THR A 121 24.02 6.51 5.99
CA THR A 121 25.42 6.10 5.97
C THR A 121 25.95 6.14 4.53
N TRP A 122 27.27 5.94 4.40
CA TRP A 122 27.91 5.79 3.11
C TRP A 122 28.01 4.31 2.76
N LYS A 123 27.61 3.98 1.53
CA LYS A 123 27.78 2.64 0.98
C LYS A 123 29.12 2.56 0.25
N SER A 124 29.75 1.40 0.26
CA SER A 124 31.07 1.14 -0.37
C SER A 124 31.13 1.50 -1.87
N ARG A 125 29.97 1.54 -2.55
CA ARG A 125 29.82 1.90 -3.97
C ARG A 125 29.59 3.40 -4.26
N GLY A 126 29.84 4.29 -3.29
CA GLY A 126 29.78 5.74 -3.50
C GLY A 126 28.36 6.36 -3.48
N HIS A 127 27.35 5.58 -3.12
CA HIS A 127 25.99 6.05 -2.91
C HIS A 127 25.64 6.13 -1.42
N HIS A 128 24.65 6.94 -1.08
CA HIS A 128 24.11 6.99 0.27
C HIS A 128 23.23 5.78 0.55
N GLY A 129 23.50 5.10 1.67
CA GLY A 129 22.69 4.00 2.18
C GLY A 129 22.00 4.37 3.49
N TYR A 130 21.10 3.51 3.93
CA TYR A 130 20.38 3.64 5.20
C TYR A 130 20.49 2.34 6.00
N LEU A 131 20.58 2.46 7.33
CA LEU A 131 20.56 1.37 8.30
C LEU A 131 19.69 1.77 9.49
N VAL A 132 19.20 0.78 10.25
CA VAL A 132 18.49 1.05 11.51
C VAL A 132 19.43 1.72 12.53
N ALA A 133 18.88 2.69 13.28
CA ALA A 133 19.63 3.60 14.15
C ALA A 133 20.09 3.00 15.47
#